data_AF-A0A257WZP6-F1
#
_entry.id   AF-A0A257WZP6-F1
#
_cell.length_a   1.000
_cell.length_b   1.000
_cell.length_c   1.000
_cell.angle_alpha   90.00
_cell.angle_beta   90.00
_cell.angle_gamma   90.00
#
_symmetry.space_group_name_H-M   'P 1'
#
loop_
_entity.id
_entity.type
_entity.pdbx_description
1 polymer ?
#
loop_
_entity_poly.entity_id
_entity_poly.type
_entity_poly.pdbx_seq_one_letter_code
_entity_poly.pdbx_strand_id
1 'polypeptide(L)'
;MAQRAEISFAAQNDRHSTYERITHIGGGVAKPWKLTIKEAIKLVDSGKWRFFVMRDDVEVKVEAQTSRTGCRYLKTANDRNEPHDLLTLPGFPVTETETVEASESASAA
;
A
#
# COMPACT_ATOMS: atom_id res chain seq x y z
N MET A 1 -14.70 19.98 -4.87
CA MET A 1 -13.90 19.78 -3.64
C MET A 1 -13.23 18.42 -3.74
N ALA A 2 -11.95 18.30 -3.38
CA ALA A 2 -11.25 17.01 -3.44
C ALA A 2 -11.62 16.16 -2.22
N GLN A 3 -11.96 14.89 -2.43
CA GLN A 3 -12.30 13.96 -1.36
C GLN A 3 -11.03 13.50 -0.65
N ARG A 4 -10.99 13.61 0.68
CA ARG A 4 -9.84 13.19 1.48
C ARG A 4 -10.06 11.76 1.97
N ALA A 5 -9.07 10.91 1.77
CA ALA A 5 -9.14 9.51 2.17
C ALA A 5 -7.86 9.10 2.90
N GLU A 6 -8.02 8.59 4.12
CA GLU A 6 -6.92 8.05 4.92
C GLU A 6 -6.58 6.63 4.42
N ILE A 7 -5.30 6.38 4.18
CA ILE A 7 -4.77 5.04 3.90
C ILE A 7 -4.35 4.42 5.24
N SER A 8 -4.96 3.29 5.58
CA SER A 8 -4.64 2.52 6.79
C SER A 8 -3.96 1.19 6.47
N PHE A 9 -4.14 0.67 5.25
CA PHE A 9 -3.61 -0.62 4.79
C PHE A 9 -3.00 -0.51 3.39
N ALA A 10 -1.93 -1.25 3.16
CA ALA A 10 -1.31 -1.36 1.84
C ALA A 10 -1.04 -2.83 1.53
N ALA A 11 -1.63 -3.35 0.45
CA ALA A 11 -1.35 -4.71 0.00
C ALA A 11 -0.04 -4.72 -0.80
N GLN A 12 0.87 -5.57 -0.35
CA GLN A 12 2.16 -5.80 -0.97
C GLN A 12 2.14 -7.12 -1.73
N ASN A 13 2.94 -7.24 -2.78
CA ASN A 13 3.21 -8.51 -3.45
C ASN A 13 4.69 -8.86 -3.22
N ASP A 14 5.01 -10.15 -3.20
CA ASP A 14 6.35 -10.69 -2.94
C ASP A 14 7.36 -10.42 -4.07
N ARG A 15 7.10 -9.43 -4.92
CA ARG A 15 8.01 -9.05 -6.00
C ARG A 15 9.25 -8.34 -5.44
N HIS A 16 10.38 -8.63 -6.08
CA HIS A 16 11.70 -8.14 -5.66
C HIS A 16 11.88 -6.61 -5.68
N SER A 17 11.10 -5.85 -6.47
CA SER A 17 11.32 -4.40 -6.64
C SER A 17 10.56 -3.55 -5.62
N THR A 18 11.26 -2.83 -4.74
CA THR A 18 10.71 -1.94 -3.69
C THR A 18 9.62 -0.98 -4.19
N TYR A 19 9.78 -0.44 -5.40
CA TYR A 19 8.84 0.51 -6.01
C TYR A 19 7.54 -0.12 -6.53
N GLU A 20 7.54 -1.42 -6.81
CA GLU A 20 6.40 -2.17 -7.37
C GLU A 20 5.81 -3.17 -6.37
N ARG A 21 6.33 -3.20 -5.13
CA ARG A 21 5.81 -4.07 -4.07
C ARG A 21 4.38 -3.73 -3.73
N ILE A 22 4.04 -2.45 -3.65
CA ILE A 22 2.68 -2.03 -3.30
C ILE A 22 1.78 -2.20 -4.53
N THR A 23 0.76 -3.03 -4.42
CA THR A 23 -0.19 -3.31 -5.51
C THR A 23 -1.53 -2.62 -5.27
N HIS A 24 -1.97 -2.60 -4.01
CA HIS A 24 -3.23 -2.00 -3.60
C HIS A 24 -3.03 -1.16 -2.36
N ILE A 25 -3.83 -0.11 -2.23
CA ILE A 25 -3.97 0.69 -1.02
C ILE A 25 -5.42 0.68 -0.59
N GLY A 26 -5.64 0.82 0.70
CA GLY A 26 -6.97 0.89 1.27
C GLY A 26 -6.96 1.55 2.64
N GLY A 27 -8.14 1.88 3.11
CA GLY A 27 -8.28 2.50 4.41
C GLY A 27 -9.72 2.89 4.68
N GLY A 28 -9.89 3.68 5.73
CA GLY A 28 -11.18 4.12 6.21
C GLY A 28 -11.81 3.14 7.19
N VAL A 29 -12.06 3.63 8.41
CA VAL A 29 -12.73 2.88 9.48
C VAL A 29 -14.24 2.79 9.22
N ALA A 30 -14.87 3.91 8.86
CA ALA A 30 -16.32 3.97 8.63
C ALA A 30 -16.73 3.53 7.22
N LYS A 31 -15.84 3.66 6.24
CA LYS A 31 -16.12 3.32 4.84
C LYS A 31 -14.87 2.66 4.24
N PRO A 32 -14.70 1.34 4.42
CA PRO A 32 -13.53 0.64 3.90
C PRO A 32 -13.51 0.76 2.39
N TRP A 33 -12.37 1.15 1.84
CA TRP A 33 -12.15 1.25 0.41
C TRP A 33 -10.83 0.59 0.03
N LYS A 34 -10.76 0.10 -1.21
CA LYS A 34 -9.59 -0.55 -1.78
C LYS A 34 -9.41 -0.07 -3.21
N LEU A 35 -8.23 0.42 -3.53
CA LEU A 35 -7.86 0.90 -4.86
C LEU A 35 -6.52 0.31 -5.26
N THR A 36 -6.33 0.08 -6.56
CA THR A 36 -5.01 -0.26 -7.09
C THR A 36 -4.13 0.98 -7.15
N ILE A 37 -2.80 0.82 -7.14
CA ILE A 37 -1.87 1.95 -7.32
C ILE A 37 -2.20 2.76 -8.58
N LYS A 38 -2.53 2.09 -9.69
CA LYS A 38 -2.90 2.76 -10.95
C LYS A 38 -4.14 3.65 -10.80
N GLU A 39 -5.18 3.16 -10.15
CA GLU A 39 -6.41 3.92 -9.93
C GLU A 39 -6.20 5.07 -8.95
N ALA A 40 -5.48 4.82 -7.86
CA ALA A 40 -5.12 5.85 -6.89
C ALA A 40 -4.33 7.00 -7.55
N ILE A 41 -3.35 6.67 -8.39
CA ILE A 41 -2.60 7.67 -9.16
C ILE A 41 -3.53 8.48 -10.07
N LYS A 42 -4.44 7.83 -10.82
CA LYS A 42 -5.40 8.54 -11.67
C LYS A 42 -6.29 9.50 -10.88
N LEU A 43 -6.73 9.11 -9.68
CA LEU A 43 -7.61 9.94 -8.85
C LEU A 43 -6.87 11.15 -8.23
N VAL A 44 -5.60 10.95 -7.85
CA VAL A 44 -4.70 12.04 -7.40
C VAL A 44 -4.41 13.00 -8.55
N ASP A 45 -4.05 12.46 -9.72
CA ASP A 45 -3.75 13.22 -10.94
C ASP A 45 -4.97 14.02 -11.42
N SER A 46 -6.16 13.43 -11.33
CA SER A 46 -7.43 14.12 -11.60
C SER A 46 -7.78 15.20 -10.56
N GLY A 47 -7.05 15.28 -9.43
CA GLY A 47 -7.36 16.18 -8.32
C GLY A 47 -8.68 15.88 -7.60
N LYS A 48 -9.30 14.73 -7.89
CA LYS A 48 -10.60 14.33 -7.30
C LYS A 48 -10.40 13.79 -5.89
N TRP A 49 -9.30 13.08 -5.65
CA TRP A 49 -8.99 12.48 -4.36
C TRP A 49 -7.64 12.96 -3.84
N ARG A 50 -7.55 13.12 -2.52
CA ARG A 50 -6.30 13.38 -1.80
C ARG A 50 -6.13 12.30 -0.75
N PHE A 51 -5.11 11.49 -0.96
CA PHE A 51 -4.75 10.44 0.00
C PHE A 51 -3.78 10.99 1.04
N PHE A 52 -3.93 10.53 2.28
CA PHE A 52 -3.02 10.82 3.37
C PHE A 52 -2.89 9.61 4.29
N VAL A 53 -1.81 9.53 5.06
CA VAL A 53 -1.58 8.54 6.11
C VAL A 53 -1.40 9.26 7.44
N MET A 54 -1.85 8.66 8.53
CA MET A 54 -1.57 9.14 9.88
C MET A 54 -0.37 8.36 10.42
N ARG A 55 0.72 9.06 10.75
CA ARG A 55 1.95 8.48 11.32
C ARG A 55 2.36 9.26 12.56
N ASP A 56 2.39 8.60 13.71
CA ASP A 56 2.75 9.24 14.98
C ASP A 56 1.92 10.52 15.25
N ASP A 57 0.61 10.45 15.01
CA ASP A 57 -0.33 11.59 15.07
C ASP A 57 -0.12 12.69 14.01
N VAL A 58 0.85 12.51 13.10
CA VAL A 58 1.13 13.43 11.99
C VAL A 58 0.43 12.98 10.72
N GLU A 59 -0.36 13.88 10.14
CA GLU A 59 -0.93 13.70 8.81
C GLU A 59 0.16 13.89 7.74
N VAL A 60 0.46 12.83 7.01
CA VAL A 60 1.39 12.85 5.87
C VAL A 60 0.63 12.64 4.57
N LYS A 61 0.76 13.58 3.64
CA LYS A 61 0.11 13.51 2.33
C LYS A 61 0.77 12.45 1.45
N VAL A 62 -0.01 11.82 0.59
CA VAL A 62 0.49 10.84 -0.40
C VAL A 62 0.45 11.45 -1.80
N GLU A 63 1.56 11.31 -2.50
CA GLU A 63 1.79 11.89 -3.82
C GLU A 63 2.18 10.80 -4.82
N ALA A 64 1.76 10.97 -6.08
CA ALA A 64 2.15 10.08 -7.17
C ALA A 64 3.48 10.55 -7.76
N GLN A 65 4.46 9.64 -7.87
CA GLN A 65 5.75 9.92 -8.47
C GLN A 65 6.10 8.86 -9.52
N THR A 66 6.93 9.24 -10.49
CA THR A 66 7.44 8.31 -11.49
C THR A 66 8.91 8.04 -11.19
N SER A 67 9.29 6.76 -11.19
CA SER A 67 10.68 6.33 -10.98
C SER A 67 11.53 6.71 -12.17
N ARG A 68 12.85 6.72 -11.99
CA ARG A 68 13.82 6.91 -13.08
C ARG A 68 13.66 5.90 -14.21
N THR A 69 13.13 4.72 -13.90
CA THR A 69 12.83 3.64 -14.86
C THR A 69 11.48 3.80 -15.58
N GLY A 70 10.68 4.82 -15.25
CA GLY A 70 9.34 5.03 -15.80
C GLY A 70 8.21 4.33 -15.03
N CYS A 71 8.51 3.58 -13.97
CA CYS A 71 7.48 2.95 -13.12
C CYS A 71 6.79 4.01 -12.26
N ARG A 72 5.46 4.11 -12.34
CA ARG A 72 4.68 5.01 -11.47
C ARG A 72 4.37 4.36 -10.14
N TYR A 73 4.61 5.08 -9.05
CA TYR A 73 4.37 4.63 -7.68
C TYR A 73 3.78 5.74 -6.82
N LEU A 74 3.27 5.38 -5.65
CA LEU A 74 2.85 6.32 -4.63
C LEU A 74 3.93 6.41 -3.55
N LYS A 75 4.19 7.62 -3.07
CA LYS A 75 5.06 7.88 -1.92
C LYS A 75 4.39 8.87 -0.98
N THR A 76 4.82 8.88 0.27
CA THR A 76 4.42 9.96 1.18
C THR A 76 5.25 11.22 0.90
N ALA A 77 4.73 12.40 1.23
CA ALA A 77 5.46 13.66 1.12
C ALA A 77 6.65 13.73 2.09
N ASN A 78 6.60 12.96 3.18
CA ASN A 78 7.69 12.82 4.13
C ASN A 78 8.82 11.90 3.61
N ASP A 79 8.49 10.98 2.70
CA ASP A 79 9.47 10.10 2.05
C ASP A 79 10.34 10.88 1.04
N ARG A 80 11.65 10.94 1.33
CA ARG A 80 12.63 11.59 0.45
C ARG A 80 12.91 10.82 -0.84
N ASN A 81 13.03 9.48 -0.79
CA ASN A 81 13.55 8.71 -1.94
C ASN A 81 12.83 7.38 -2.22
N GLU A 82 12.30 6.69 -1.21
CA GLU A 82 11.59 5.41 -1.34
C GLU A 82 10.31 5.45 -0.50
N PRO A 83 9.26 4.67 -0.80
CA PRO A 83 7.99 4.70 -0.06
C PRO A 83 8.08 3.93 1.27
N HIS A 84 8.95 4.36 2.19
CA HIS A 84 9.23 3.64 3.43
C HIS A 84 8.02 3.65 4.37
N ASP A 85 7.32 4.78 4.46
CA ASP A 85 6.15 4.93 5.32
C ASP A 85 4.99 4.03 4.89
N LEU A 86 4.76 3.86 3.58
CA LEU A 86 3.74 2.95 3.05
C LEU A 86 4.12 1.47 3.19
N LEU A 87 5.42 1.16 3.17
CA LEU A 87 5.92 -0.21 3.38
C LEU A 87 5.81 -0.66 4.83
N THR A 88 5.79 0.28 5.78
CA THR A 88 5.60 -0.02 7.21
C THR A 88 4.13 -0.21 7.60
N LEU A 89 3.18 0.08 6.70
CA LEU A 89 1.78 -0.18 6.96
C LEU A 89 1.51 -1.69 6.98
N PRO A 90 0.59 -2.17 7.84
CA PRO A 90 0.20 -3.57 7.82
C PRO A 90 -0.33 -3.94 6.43
N GLY A 91 0.09 -5.12 5.97
CA GLY A 91 -0.50 -5.77 4.81
C GLY A 91 -2.02 -5.88 5.02
N PHE A 92 -2.79 -5.80 3.93
CA PHE A 92 -4.21 -6.17 4.00
C PHE A 92 -4.28 -7.55 4.68
N PRO A 93 -5.17 -7.78 5.67
CA PRO A 93 -5.28 -9.09 6.28
C PRO A 93 -5.63 -10.07 5.17
N VAL A 94 -4.63 -10.84 4.73
CA VAL A 94 -4.91 -12.10 4.09
C VAL A 94 -5.63 -12.87 5.16
N THR A 95 -6.93 -13.10 4.98
CA THR A 95 -7.61 -14.15 5.71
C THR A 95 -6.97 -15.44 5.21
N GLU A 96 -5.77 -15.73 5.70
CA GLU A 96 -5.07 -16.95 5.46
C GLU A 96 -5.79 -17.98 6.33
N THR A 97 -6.84 -18.55 5.76
CA THR A 97 -7.11 -19.98 5.93
C THR A 97 -5.87 -20.72 5.43
N GLU A 98 -4.79 -20.64 6.20
CA GLU A 98 -3.68 -21.58 6.15
C GLU A 98 -4.22 -22.87 6.73
N THR A 99 -4.82 -23.69 5.88
CA THR A 99 -4.86 -25.14 6.13
C THR A 99 -3.42 -25.60 6.13
N VAL A 100 -2.83 -25.58 7.32
CA VAL A 100 -1.57 -26.20 7.70
C VAL A 100 -1.68 -27.72 7.58
N GLU A 101 -1.73 -28.29 6.37
CA GLU A 101 -1.57 -29.74 6.18
C GLU A 101 -0.91 -30.06 4.86
N ALA A 102 0.43 -30.07 4.83
CA ALA A 102 1.22 -31.05 4.08
C ALA A 102 2.71 -30.73 4.18
N SER A 103 3.36 -31.22 5.23
CA SER A 103 4.71 -31.80 5.19
C SER A 103 5.22 -31.98 6.62
N GLU A 104 4.60 -32.91 7.37
CA GLU A 104 5.38 -33.60 8.38
C GLU A 104 6.26 -34.62 7.65
N SER A 105 7.54 -34.32 7.74
CA SER A 105 8.70 -35.09 7.33
C SER A 105 8.53 -36.60 7.57
N ALA A 106 8.64 -37.36 6.49
CA ALA A 106 9.17 -38.71 6.57
C ALA A 106 10.63 -38.61 7.04
N SER A 107 10.87 -38.83 8.34
CA SER A 107 12.19 -39.19 8.83
C SER A 107 12.11 -39.96 10.15
N ALA A 108 12.79 -41.10 10.16
CA ALA A 108 13.08 -41.99 11.30
C ALA A 108 11.93 -42.85 11.84
N ALA A 109 11.88 -44.13 11.45
CA ALA A 109 12.62 -45.23 12.11
C ALA A 109 12.37 -46.55 11.39
#